data_AF-A0A3C0EB36-F1
#
_entry.id   AF-A0A3C0EB36-F1
#
_cell.length_a   1.000
_cell.length_b   1.000
_cell.length_c   1.000
_cell.angle_alpha   90.00
_cell.angle_beta   90.00
_cell.angle_gamma   90.00
#
_symmetry.space_group_name_H-M   'P 1'
#
loop_
_entity.id
_entity.type
_entity.pdbx_description
1 polymer ?
#
loop_
_entity_poly.entity_id
_entity_poly.type
_entity_poly.pdbx_seq_one_letter_code
_entity_poly.pdbx_strand_id
1 'polypeptide(L)'
;MYVDANGIRINYRLDGSQGSPWVTFITGIANDTTMWDGQIPALEDEFNILRLDTRGHGGTQATDGDYAFDMLMNDVVGVWDALDIPQTHVVGLGLGGSTSIGIAINHSDRVISLTPCACRAVMVPELQAIWPSLVEMAKTGGMEAVAETTVQRWFTDEFKAANPDVL
;
A
#
# COMPACT_ATOMS: atom_id res chain seq x y z
N MET A 1 11.59 6.92 -6.33
CA MET A 1 12.40 6.29 -7.40
C MET A 1 11.47 5.44 -8.24
N TYR A 2 11.89 5.01 -9.43
CA TYR A 2 11.03 4.22 -10.31
C TYR A 2 11.75 2.96 -10.76
N VAL A 3 11.00 1.87 -10.89
CA VAL A 3 11.45 0.60 -11.45
C VAL A 3 10.39 0.07 -12.41
N ASP A 4 10.81 -0.56 -13.49
CA ASP A 4 9.89 -1.23 -14.41
C ASP A 4 9.68 -2.66 -13.92
N ALA A 5 8.44 -3.00 -13.58
CA ALA A 5 8.05 -4.31 -13.07
C ALA A 5 6.64 -4.65 -13.53
N ASN A 6 6.41 -5.91 -13.89
CA ASN A 6 5.12 -6.42 -14.37
C ASN A 6 4.47 -5.53 -15.48
N GLY A 7 5.31 -5.05 -16.40
CA GLY A 7 4.90 -4.24 -17.54
C GLY A 7 4.49 -2.80 -17.23
N ILE A 8 4.76 -2.29 -16.02
CA ILE A 8 4.45 -0.91 -15.63
C ILE A 8 5.63 -0.25 -14.91
N ARG A 9 5.62 1.09 -14.90
CA ARG A 9 6.55 1.88 -14.10
C ARG A 9 6.00 2.05 -12.67
N ILE A 10 6.70 1.48 -11.69
CA ILE A 10 6.31 1.48 -10.28
C ILE A 10 7.15 2.48 -9.49
N ASN A 11 6.48 3.36 -8.74
CA ASN A 11 7.14 4.26 -7.81
C ASN A 11 7.43 3.54 -6.49
N TYR A 12 8.65 3.70 -6.00
CA TYR A 12 9.08 3.16 -4.72
C TYR A 12 10.06 4.11 -4.00
N ARG A 13 10.21 3.90 -2.70
CA ARG A 13 11.23 4.53 -1.85
C ARG A 13 12.06 3.45 -1.16
N LEU A 14 13.32 3.78 -0.91
CA LEU A 14 14.21 3.00 -0.08
C LEU A 14 14.64 3.84 1.11
N ASP A 15 14.62 3.24 2.28
CA ASP A 15 15.05 3.83 3.53
C ASP A 15 15.84 2.78 4.34
N GLY A 16 16.48 3.21 5.43
CA GLY A 16 17.17 2.33 6.34
C GLY A 16 18.58 1.89 5.93
N SER A 17 19.03 0.81 6.57
CA SER A 17 20.45 0.47 6.66
C SER A 17 20.86 -0.67 5.73
N GLN A 18 21.76 -0.37 4.78
CA GLN A 18 22.27 -1.36 3.83
C GLN A 18 22.86 -2.59 4.52
N GLY A 19 22.51 -3.78 4.02
CA GLY A 19 22.96 -5.07 4.58
C GLY A 19 22.07 -5.67 5.67
N SER A 20 21.10 -4.91 6.20
CA SER A 20 20.06 -5.42 7.11
C SER A 20 18.97 -6.26 6.41
N PRO A 21 18.16 -7.04 7.14
CA PRO A 21 17.00 -7.74 6.57
C PRO A 21 16.03 -6.78 5.87
N TRP A 22 15.34 -7.26 4.83
CA TRP A 22 14.36 -6.45 4.11
C TRP A 22 13.01 -6.41 4.81
N VAL A 23 12.35 -5.25 4.77
CA VAL A 23 10.92 -5.09 5.03
C VAL A 23 10.27 -4.33 3.88
N THR A 24 9.14 -4.83 3.38
CA THR A 24 8.37 -4.24 2.29
C THR A 24 7.03 -3.73 2.79
N PHE A 25 6.76 -2.46 2.55
CA PHE A 25 5.49 -1.78 2.83
C PHE A 25 4.67 -1.60 1.56
N ILE A 26 3.45 -2.11 1.56
CA ILE A 26 2.50 -2.05 0.44
C ILE A 26 1.33 -1.13 0.82
N THR A 27 1.15 -0.05 0.07
CA THR A 27 0.11 0.97 0.34
C THR A 27 -1.31 0.46 0.06
N GLY A 28 -2.30 1.15 0.63
CA GLY A 28 -3.72 0.90 0.38
C GLY A 28 -4.28 1.63 -0.84
N ILE A 29 -5.60 1.58 -0.99
CA ILE A 29 -6.33 2.40 -1.96
C ILE A 29 -6.27 3.86 -1.54
N ALA A 30 -6.14 4.76 -2.51
CA ALA A 30 -6.07 6.20 -2.32
C ALA A 30 -4.94 6.67 -1.37
N ASN A 31 -3.84 5.91 -1.32
CA ASN A 31 -2.66 6.26 -0.53
C ASN A 31 -1.40 6.30 -1.42
N ASP A 32 -0.32 6.85 -0.89
CA ASP A 32 1.02 6.76 -1.46
C ASP A 32 2.06 6.45 -0.36
N THR A 33 3.32 6.27 -0.74
CA THR A 33 4.42 5.91 0.16
C THR A 33 4.62 6.84 1.37
N THR A 34 4.14 8.09 1.32
CA THR A 34 4.27 9.04 2.43
C THR A 34 3.43 8.64 3.63
N MET A 35 2.41 7.80 3.45
CA MET A 35 1.60 7.27 4.55
C MET A 35 2.43 6.51 5.60
N TRP A 36 3.61 6.03 5.21
CA TRP A 36 4.51 5.25 6.05
C TRP A 36 5.58 6.10 6.74
N ASP A 37 5.68 7.41 6.44
CA ASP A 37 6.73 8.29 6.96
C ASP A 37 6.82 8.24 8.49
N GLY A 38 5.69 8.08 9.19
CA GLY A 38 5.64 7.97 10.65
C GLY A 38 6.20 6.67 11.22
N GLN A 39 6.32 5.60 10.42
CA GLN A 39 6.86 4.30 10.87
C GLN A 39 8.37 4.17 10.59
N ILE A 40 8.90 4.90 9.60
CA ILE A 40 10.30 4.73 9.15
C ILE A 40 11.33 4.96 10.25
N PRO A 41 11.26 6.03 11.07
CA PRO A 41 12.28 6.28 12.09
C PRO A 41 12.40 5.17 13.14
N ALA A 42 11.36 4.37 13.33
CA ALA A 42 11.36 3.27 14.31
C ALA A 42 12.00 1.98 13.76
N LEU A 43 12.29 1.90 12.46
CA LEU A 43 12.71 0.67 11.78
C LEU A 43 13.99 0.83 10.95
N GLU A 44 14.36 2.07 10.59
CA GLU A 44 15.43 2.33 9.62
C GLU A 44 16.84 1.89 10.08
N ASP A 45 17.07 1.80 11.38
CA ASP A 45 18.34 1.30 11.93
C ASP A 45 18.45 -0.24 11.86
N GLU A 46 17.34 -0.96 11.78
CA GLU A 46 17.29 -2.43 11.86
C GLU A 46 16.99 -3.12 10.52
N PHE A 47 16.41 -2.39 9.55
CA PHE A 47 15.94 -2.97 8.29
C PHE A 47 16.38 -2.17 7.06
N ASN A 48 16.50 -2.86 5.93
CA ASN A 48 16.39 -2.25 4.61
C ASN A 48 14.91 -2.13 4.26
N ILE A 49 14.43 -0.90 4.08
CA ILE A 49 13.00 -0.65 3.94
C ILE A 49 12.68 -0.35 2.47
N LEU A 50 11.78 -1.14 1.89
CA LEU A 50 11.15 -0.88 0.60
C LEU A 50 9.72 -0.39 0.84
N ARG A 51 9.38 0.79 0.35
CA ARG A 51 7.99 1.27 0.28
C ARG A 51 7.59 1.40 -1.17
N LEU A 52 6.40 0.91 -1.54
CA LEU A 52 5.94 1.00 -2.93
C LEU A 52 4.50 1.52 -3.02
N ASP A 53 4.26 2.31 -4.06
CA ASP A 53 2.90 2.72 -4.43
C ASP A 53 2.23 1.60 -5.24
N THR A 54 1.05 1.19 -4.81
CA THR A 54 0.22 0.23 -5.55
C THR A 54 -0.12 0.76 -6.95
N ARG A 55 -0.31 -0.14 -7.94
CA ARG A 55 -0.76 0.23 -9.31
C ARG A 55 -1.90 1.24 -9.30
N GLY A 56 -1.76 2.29 -10.11
CA GLY A 56 -2.72 3.39 -10.21
C GLY A 56 -2.74 4.37 -9.03
N HIS A 57 -1.77 4.30 -8.12
CA HIS A 57 -1.68 5.17 -6.94
C HIS A 57 -0.33 5.88 -6.86
N GLY A 58 -0.32 7.03 -6.17
CA GLY A 58 0.89 7.84 -5.96
C GLY A 58 1.62 8.13 -7.27
N GLY A 59 2.89 7.75 -7.34
CA GLY A 59 3.70 7.85 -8.56
C GLY A 59 3.61 6.64 -9.49
N THR A 60 3.02 5.51 -9.07
CA THR A 60 2.95 4.30 -9.89
C THR A 60 1.97 4.50 -11.04
N GLN A 61 2.36 4.02 -12.22
CA GLN A 61 1.55 4.10 -13.43
C GLN A 61 0.15 3.52 -13.23
N ALA A 62 -0.86 4.28 -13.68
CA ALA A 62 -2.21 3.78 -13.90
C ALA A 62 -2.31 3.19 -15.32
N THR A 63 -2.85 1.98 -15.42
CA THR A 63 -3.19 1.33 -16.69
C THR A 63 -4.70 1.27 -16.88
N ASP A 64 -5.14 1.21 -18.13
CA ASP A 64 -6.55 1.02 -18.45
C ASP A 64 -7.05 -0.37 -18.00
N GLY A 65 -8.36 -0.47 -17.78
CA GLY A 65 -9.04 -1.72 -17.43
C GLY A 65 -9.00 -2.08 -15.95
N ASP A 66 -9.59 -3.23 -15.63
CA ASP A 66 -9.74 -3.70 -14.26
C ASP A 66 -8.44 -4.33 -13.73
N TYR A 67 -8.15 -4.12 -12.45
CA TYR A 67 -6.99 -4.73 -11.79
C TYR A 67 -7.41 -5.97 -11.01
N ALA A 68 -6.88 -7.12 -11.42
CA ALA A 68 -7.02 -8.37 -10.67
C ALA A 68 -6.00 -8.45 -9.53
N PHE A 69 -6.31 -9.20 -8.47
CA PHE A 69 -5.38 -9.39 -7.35
C PHE A 69 -4.04 -10.00 -7.80
N ASP A 70 -4.05 -10.96 -8.72
CA ASP A 70 -2.82 -11.56 -9.27
C ASP A 70 -1.91 -10.52 -9.90
N MET A 71 -2.48 -9.52 -10.56
CA MET A 71 -1.73 -8.41 -11.13
C MET A 71 -1.05 -7.58 -10.04
N LEU A 72 -1.78 -7.23 -8.97
CA LEU A 72 -1.24 -6.46 -7.85
C LEU A 72 -0.16 -7.23 -7.08
N MET A 73 -0.29 -8.55 -6.93
CA MET A 73 0.74 -9.39 -6.32
C MET A 73 2.00 -9.42 -7.18
N ASN A 74 1.85 -9.61 -8.50
CA ASN A 74 2.97 -9.66 -9.44
C ASN A 74 3.68 -8.31 -9.60
N ASP A 75 2.99 -7.19 -9.36
CA ASP A 75 3.63 -5.87 -9.29
C ASP A 75 4.66 -5.83 -8.16
N VAL A 76 4.29 -6.30 -6.96
CA VAL A 76 5.19 -6.33 -5.80
C VAL A 76 6.34 -7.32 -5.99
N VAL A 77 6.04 -8.55 -6.43
CA VAL A 77 7.06 -9.56 -6.68
C VAL A 77 8.02 -9.12 -7.79
N GLY A 78 7.50 -8.47 -8.84
CA GLY A 78 8.33 -7.92 -9.91
C GLY A 78 9.28 -6.82 -9.42
N VAL A 79 8.85 -5.98 -8.46
CA VAL A 79 9.76 -5.01 -7.80
C VAL A 79 10.84 -5.73 -7.02
N TRP A 80 10.50 -6.78 -6.27
CA TRP A 80 11.49 -7.58 -5.54
C TRP A 80 12.52 -8.20 -6.48
N ASP A 81 12.08 -8.75 -7.61
CA ASP A 81 12.98 -9.32 -8.61
C ASP A 81 13.88 -8.25 -9.24
N ALA A 82 13.32 -7.09 -9.59
CA ALA A 82 14.08 -6.01 -10.20
C ALA A 82 15.09 -5.32 -9.24
N LEU A 83 14.88 -5.45 -7.93
CA LEU A 83 15.75 -4.91 -6.89
C LEU A 83 16.62 -5.98 -6.20
N ASP A 84 16.63 -7.21 -6.73
CA ASP A 84 17.37 -8.35 -6.16
C ASP A 84 17.05 -8.60 -4.67
N ILE A 85 15.76 -8.53 -4.30
CA ILE A 85 15.26 -8.79 -2.95
C ILE A 85 14.78 -10.25 -2.87
N PRO A 86 15.58 -11.18 -2.33
CA PRO A 86 15.22 -12.60 -2.31
C PRO A 86 14.10 -12.89 -1.30
N GLN A 87 14.17 -12.30 -0.11
CA GLN A 87 13.16 -12.49 0.95
C GLN A 87 12.96 -11.19 1.73
N THR A 88 11.76 -10.98 2.25
CA THR A 88 11.40 -9.76 2.99
C THR A 88 10.32 -10.01 4.03
N HIS A 89 10.30 -9.23 5.10
CA HIS A 89 9.13 -9.07 5.95
C HIS A 89 8.09 -8.21 5.22
N VAL A 90 6.80 -8.59 5.22
CA VAL A 90 5.79 -7.87 4.44
C VAL A 90 4.78 -7.20 5.36
N VAL A 91 4.60 -5.89 5.18
CA VAL A 91 3.60 -5.06 5.85
C VAL A 91 2.67 -4.47 4.80
N GLY A 92 1.36 -4.57 4.99
CA GLY A 92 0.39 -4.03 4.04
C GLY A 92 -0.86 -3.47 4.70
N LEU A 93 -1.38 -2.36 4.19
CA LEU A 93 -2.63 -1.74 4.68
C LEU A 93 -3.78 -1.96 3.69
N GLY A 94 -4.95 -2.38 4.19
CA GLY A 94 -6.19 -2.39 3.40
C GLY A 94 -6.04 -3.25 2.15
N LEU A 95 -6.03 -2.62 0.96
CA LEU A 95 -5.73 -3.32 -0.29
C LEU A 95 -4.34 -3.96 -0.26
N GLY A 96 -3.30 -3.23 0.16
CA GLY A 96 -1.95 -3.77 0.32
C GLY A 96 -1.87 -4.91 1.34
N GLY A 97 -2.74 -4.90 2.36
CA GLY A 97 -2.87 -6.00 3.32
C GLY A 97 -3.53 -7.25 2.72
N SER A 98 -4.56 -7.07 1.89
CA SER A 98 -5.16 -8.19 1.14
C SER A 98 -4.18 -8.74 0.09
N THR A 99 -3.44 -7.88 -0.60
CA THR A 99 -2.37 -8.26 -1.53
C THR A 99 -1.26 -9.02 -0.82
N SER A 100 -0.81 -8.58 0.37
CA SER A 100 0.25 -9.27 1.11
C SER A 100 -0.15 -10.67 1.59
N ILE A 101 -1.42 -10.86 1.96
CA ILE A 101 -1.96 -12.20 2.24
C ILE A 101 -1.86 -13.10 1.01
N GLY A 102 -2.27 -12.58 -0.16
CA GLY A 102 -2.17 -13.33 -1.42
C GLY A 102 -0.72 -13.68 -1.78
N ILE A 103 0.22 -12.76 -1.59
CA ILE A 103 1.65 -13.01 -1.80
C ILE A 103 2.13 -14.12 -0.86
N ALA A 104 1.79 -14.07 0.43
CA ALA A 104 2.23 -15.10 1.37
C ALA A 104 1.69 -16.50 1.03
N ILE A 105 0.55 -16.60 0.35
CA ILE A 105 0.00 -17.87 -0.14
C ILE A 105 0.73 -18.36 -1.39
N ASN A 106 1.01 -17.47 -2.36
CA ASN A 106 1.51 -17.86 -3.68
C ASN A 106 3.05 -17.80 -3.82
N HIS A 107 3.72 -17.07 -2.93
CA HIS A 107 5.17 -16.80 -2.95
C HIS A 107 5.74 -16.90 -1.52
N SER A 108 5.33 -17.94 -0.77
CA SER A 108 5.71 -18.11 0.64
C SER A 108 7.23 -18.18 0.85
N ASP A 109 7.98 -18.63 -0.16
CA ASP A 109 9.45 -18.67 -0.16
C ASP A 109 10.09 -17.28 -0.11
N ARG A 110 9.36 -16.23 -0.54
CA ARG A 110 9.81 -14.84 -0.55
C ARG A 110 9.46 -14.07 0.74
N VAL A 111 8.63 -14.65 1.62
CA VAL A 111 8.06 -13.94 2.79
C VAL A 111 8.63 -14.48 4.09
N ILE A 112 9.34 -13.63 4.84
CA ILE A 112 9.94 -13.98 6.14
C ILE A 112 8.88 -13.91 7.26
N SER A 113 8.09 -12.83 7.28
CA SER A 113 6.91 -12.69 8.13
C SER A 113 5.88 -11.79 7.46
N LEU A 114 4.64 -11.82 7.95
CA LEU A 114 3.51 -11.10 7.38
C LEU A 114 2.77 -10.30 8.46
N THR A 115 2.56 -9.01 8.20
CA THR A 115 1.78 -8.08 9.02
C THR A 115 0.69 -7.41 8.17
N PRO A 116 -0.50 -8.03 8.06
CA PRO A 116 -1.61 -7.48 7.29
C PRO A 116 -2.49 -6.59 8.19
N CYS A 117 -2.63 -5.31 7.83
CA CYS A 117 -3.30 -4.29 8.64
C CYS A 117 -4.61 -3.83 8.01
N ALA A 118 -5.68 -3.73 8.82
CA ALA A 118 -6.98 -3.17 8.43
C ALA A 118 -7.53 -3.70 7.08
N CYS A 119 -7.26 -4.96 6.77
CA CYS A 119 -7.60 -5.60 5.50
C CYS A 119 -8.60 -6.75 5.71
N ARG A 120 -9.02 -7.38 4.61
CA ARG A 120 -9.96 -8.51 4.64
C ARG A 120 -9.51 -9.59 3.67
N ALA A 121 -9.74 -10.85 4.05
CA ALA A 121 -9.53 -11.99 3.16
C ALA A 121 -10.63 -12.07 2.07
N VAL A 122 -11.83 -11.55 2.35
CA VAL A 122 -12.99 -11.59 1.46
C VAL A 122 -13.67 -10.24 1.44
N MET A 123 -13.98 -9.74 0.24
CA MET A 123 -14.86 -8.58 0.06
C MET A 123 -16.31 -9.06 0.09
N VAL A 124 -17.07 -8.65 1.12
CA VAL A 124 -18.50 -8.96 1.24
C VAL A 124 -19.34 -7.92 0.48
N PRO A 125 -20.53 -8.28 -0.04
CA PRO A 125 -21.35 -7.38 -0.86
C PRO A 125 -21.64 -6.02 -0.23
N GLU A 126 -21.88 -5.98 1.08
CA GLU A 126 -22.19 -4.76 1.83
C GLU A 126 -21.04 -3.76 1.79
N LEU A 127 -19.79 -4.25 1.86
CA LEU A 127 -18.60 -3.42 1.77
C LEU A 127 -18.24 -3.11 0.32
N GLN A 128 -18.54 -4.01 -0.61
CA GLN A 128 -18.36 -3.73 -2.04
C GLN A 128 -19.25 -2.57 -2.50
N ALA A 129 -20.46 -2.47 -1.97
CA ALA A 129 -21.45 -1.46 -2.35
C ALA A 129 -21.00 -0.01 -2.06
N ILE A 130 -19.96 0.21 -1.26
CA ILE A 130 -19.45 1.57 -0.97
C ILE A 130 -18.62 2.14 -2.12
N TRP A 131 -17.99 1.28 -2.94
CA TRP A 131 -17.00 1.71 -3.93
C TRP A 131 -17.57 2.57 -5.06
N PRO A 132 -18.74 2.27 -5.67
CA PRO A 132 -19.30 3.13 -6.71
C PRO A 132 -19.48 4.58 -6.27
N SER A 133 -19.94 4.81 -5.03
CA SER A 133 -20.10 6.17 -4.49
C SER A 133 -18.76 6.87 -4.29
N LEU A 134 -17.72 6.15 -3.84
CA LEU A 134 -16.38 6.72 -3.67
C LEU A 134 -15.75 7.06 -5.03
N VAL A 135 -15.98 6.24 -6.04
CA VAL A 135 -15.53 6.49 -7.42
C VAL A 135 -16.17 7.75 -7.98
N GLU A 136 -17.49 7.91 -7.85
CA GLU A 136 -18.17 9.12 -8.34
C GLU A 136 -17.77 10.37 -7.56
N MET A 137 -17.56 10.25 -6.24
CA MET A 137 -17.02 11.34 -5.42
C MET A 137 -15.63 11.76 -5.89
N ALA A 138 -14.73 10.81 -6.15
CA ALA A 138 -13.40 11.11 -6.68
C ALA A 138 -13.45 11.77 -8.06
N LYS A 139 -14.35 11.33 -8.96
CA LYS A 139 -14.51 11.93 -10.31
C LYS A 139 -15.03 13.36 -10.28
N THR A 140 -15.93 13.68 -9.34
CA THR A 140 -16.65 14.96 -9.32
C THR A 140 -16.01 15.99 -8.40
N GLY A 141 -15.55 15.56 -7.22
CA GLY A 141 -14.97 16.40 -6.19
C GLY A 141 -13.47 16.18 -5.96
N GLY A 142 -12.84 15.27 -6.71
CA GLY A 142 -11.43 14.93 -6.54
C GLY A 142 -11.16 14.14 -5.27
N MET A 143 -9.87 13.91 -5.00
CA MET A 143 -9.43 13.17 -3.81
C MET A 143 -9.66 13.94 -2.50
N GLU A 144 -9.76 15.27 -2.54
CA GLU A 144 -10.03 16.10 -1.36
C GLU A 144 -11.40 15.77 -0.74
N ALA A 145 -12.44 15.64 -1.57
CA ALA A 145 -13.78 15.24 -1.10
C ALA A 145 -13.80 13.85 -0.45
N VAL A 146 -13.04 12.90 -1.02
CA VAL A 146 -12.88 11.55 -0.47
C VAL A 146 -12.11 11.58 0.85
N ALA A 147 -11.04 12.38 0.92
CA ALA A 147 -10.23 12.52 2.12
C ALA A 147 -11.03 13.12 3.28
N GLU A 148 -11.75 14.22 3.05
CA GLU A 148 -12.60 14.86 4.07
C GLU A 148 -13.61 13.87 4.66
N THR A 149 -14.36 13.18 3.79
CA THR A 149 -15.33 12.16 4.21
C THR A 149 -14.67 11.01 4.97
N THR A 150 -13.47 10.61 4.56
CA THR A 150 -12.71 9.53 5.20
C THR A 150 -12.24 9.92 6.60
N VAL A 151 -11.67 11.12 6.75
CA VAL A 151 -11.22 11.65 8.05
C VAL A 151 -12.36 11.70 9.06
N GLN A 152 -13.54 12.20 8.65
CA GLN A 152 -14.71 12.26 9.53
C GLN A 152 -15.14 10.87 10.04
N ARG A 153 -14.93 9.82 9.24
CA ARG A 153 -15.30 8.44 9.59
C ARG A 153 -14.21 7.73 10.41
N TRP A 154 -12.94 8.02 10.15
CA TRP A 154 -11.82 7.26 10.73
C TRP A 154 -11.35 7.80 12.07
N PHE A 155 -11.55 9.10 12.33
CA PHE A 155 -11.06 9.75 13.55
C PHE A 155 -12.20 10.33 14.37
N THR A 156 -12.11 10.15 15.69
CA THR A 156 -13.05 10.75 16.64
C THR A 156 -12.90 12.27 16.68
N ASP A 157 -13.95 12.99 17.07
CA ASP A 157 -13.89 14.45 17.22
C ASP A 157 -12.78 14.90 18.17
N GLU A 158 -12.54 14.15 19.24
CA GLU A 158 -11.45 14.39 20.19
C GLU A 158 -10.08 14.26 19.53
N PHE A 159 -9.85 13.22 18.73
CA PHE A 159 -8.58 13.04 18.03
C PHE A 159 -8.35 14.17 17.03
N LYS A 160 -9.38 14.56 16.28
CA LYS A 160 -9.30 15.65 15.29
C LYS A 160 -8.97 16.98 15.96
N ALA A 161 -9.59 17.27 17.11
CA ALA A 161 -9.30 18.49 17.86
C ALA A 161 -7.88 18.52 18.44
N ALA A 162 -7.34 17.37 18.85
CA ALA A 162 -6.01 17.26 19.43
C ALA A 162 -4.87 17.23 18.40
N ASN A 163 -5.16 16.89 17.14
CA ASN A 163 -4.15 16.67 16.09
C ASN A 163 -4.50 17.41 14.78
N PRO A 164 -4.63 18.75 14.80
CA PRO A 164 -5.02 19.51 13.62
C PRO A 164 -3.97 19.47 12.49
N ASP A 165 -2.71 19.13 12.80
CA ASP A 165 -1.61 19.09 11.82
C ASP A 165 -1.45 17.72 11.14
N VAL A 166 -2.20 16.70 11.60
CA VAL A 166 -2.14 15.32 11.09
C VAL A 166 -3.29 15.01 10.13
N LEU A 167 -4.24 15.94 9.99
CA LEU A 167 -5.49 15.80 9.24
C LEU A 167 -5.62 16.92 8.21
#